data_AF-A0A8H3EJ88-F1
#
_entry.id   AF-A0A8H3EJ88-F1
#
_cell.length_a   1.000
_cell.length_b   1.000
_cell.length_c   1.000
_cell.angle_alpha   90.00
_cell.angle_beta   90.00
_cell.angle_gamma   90.00
#
_symmetry.space_group_name_H-M   'P 1'
#
loop_
_entity.id
_entity.type
_entity.pdbx_description
1 polymer ?
#
loop_
_entity_poly.entity_id
_entity_poly.type
_entity_poly.pdbx_seq_one_letter_code
_entity_poly.pdbx_strand_id
1 'polypeptide(L)'
;MTEADGVEVDLVELSIKQSDALTILLTGRDEHNFADLIKRIVHSKNLPFDMICLKPQAGPNNERFRSTMMYKQAILEDLVHTYKDADEIRIYEDRPKHTKGFRDFFESFNANLHSPAAQIPRKPIIAEVIQVADQVKTLDPVVETSEVQSMINNHNSQTKTGRNLEIKRTVFYTGYMVAPMDTAKLLTLVKPHPTMPETDVKFLANNILITFGPAQSALLNKIGGIGHKQTWQVTGFASLDSKVWAARVSPIPPISIHHTENHVPFVLLAHHKTARSGDANRIQNWQPVSADKQYVFQTTVGEKVQLRVEPETEGESEYDSLFDRKNLKRRHSPSSGLQQSQRSGPGNDENRRSNVGNGPRGGNQNRGRGGGGGRGGGNSSSRGGRGGGPGRGGSGNNRGRAGGQRGAYKSLDDVGSGGGRYNAQRGEPNYDDYVPGGDNYNAAFPALGSGGLPYGK
;
A
#
# COMPACT_ATOMS: atom_id res chain seq x y z
N MET A 1 31.57 -13.18 -9.38
CA MET A 1 31.07 -12.73 -10.69
C MET A 1 29.69 -13.36 -10.82
N THR A 2 28.66 -12.64 -10.37
CA THR A 2 27.32 -13.17 -10.14
C THR A 2 26.42 -12.83 -11.32
N GLU A 3 25.86 -13.86 -11.96
CA GLU A 3 24.91 -13.83 -13.09
C GLU A 3 23.56 -13.18 -12.69
N ALA A 4 23.56 -11.91 -12.31
CA ALA A 4 22.34 -11.17 -11.93
C ALA A 4 22.40 -9.68 -12.31
N ASP A 5 23.24 -9.32 -13.28
CA ASP A 5 23.06 -8.06 -13.98
C ASP A 5 21.91 -8.29 -14.98
N GLY A 6 20.79 -7.59 -14.73
CA GLY A 6 19.54 -7.81 -15.44
C GLY A 6 19.66 -7.37 -16.91
N VAL A 7 18.68 -7.79 -17.72
CA VAL A 7 18.57 -7.48 -19.16
C VAL A 7 18.82 -5.99 -19.47
N GLU A 8 18.50 -5.09 -18.54
CA GLU A 8 18.74 -3.65 -18.65
C GLU A 8 20.23 -3.26 -18.72
N VAL A 9 21.09 -3.90 -17.92
CA VAL A 9 22.53 -3.61 -17.91
C VAL A 9 23.15 -4.08 -19.22
N ASP A 10 22.77 -5.26 -19.69
CA ASP A 10 23.22 -5.81 -20.98
C ASP A 10 22.83 -4.88 -22.14
N LEU A 11 21.62 -4.32 -22.12
CA LEU A 11 21.16 -3.36 -23.14
C LEU A 11 21.99 -2.08 -23.13
N VAL A 12 22.30 -1.54 -21.96
CA VAL A 12 23.19 -0.37 -21.84
C VAL A 12 24.58 -0.69 -22.36
N GLU A 13 25.16 -1.85 -22.00
CA GLU A 13 26.47 -2.27 -22.51
C GLU A 13 26.49 -2.45 -24.03
N LEU A 14 25.40 -2.94 -24.62
CA LEU A 14 25.27 -3.04 -26.07
C LEU A 14 25.21 -1.65 -26.71
N SER A 15 24.45 -0.70 -26.15
CA SER A 15 24.42 0.68 -26.62
C SER A 15 25.80 1.36 -26.54
N ILE A 16 26.55 1.13 -25.45
CA ILE A 16 27.91 1.68 -25.28
C ILE A 16 28.89 1.13 -26.33
N LYS A 17 28.68 -0.10 -26.82
CA LYS A 17 29.53 -0.70 -27.87
C LYS A 17 29.25 -0.14 -29.26
N GLN A 18 28.13 0.56 -29.45
CA GLN A 18 27.77 1.18 -30.73
C GLN A 18 28.45 2.56 -30.83
N SER A 19 29.49 2.66 -31.65
CA SER A 19 30.26 3.91 -31.81
C SER A 19 29.47 5.07 -32.43
N ASP A 20 28.34 4.77 -33.05
CA ASP A 20 27.40 5.71 -33.67
C ASP A 20 26.19 6.04 -32.79
N ALA A 21 26.15 5.53 -31.55
CA ALA A 21 25.07 5.79 -30.61
C ALA A 21 25.52 6.70 -29.46
N LEU A 22 24.64 7.60 -29.04
CA LEU A 22 24.78 8.38 -27.82
C LEU A 22 23.97 7.71 -26.70
N THR A 23 24.64 7.27 -25.64
CA THR A 23 24.01 6.53 -24.53
C THR A 23 23.67 7.48 -23.38
N ILE A 24 22.37 7.63 -23.08
CA ILE A 24 21.86 8.64 -22.14
C ILE A 24 21.08 7.98 -20.99
N LEU A 25 21.42 8.33 -19.75
CA LEU A 25 20.61 8.02 -18.57
C LEU A 25 19.67 9.20 -18.27
N LEU A 26 18.36 9.03 -18.46
CA LEU A 26 17.35 10.06 -18.20
C LEU A 26 16.45 9.69 -17.02
N THR A 27 16.56 10.43 -15.91
CA THR A 27 15.83 10.13 -14.67
C THR A 27 15.02 11.30 -14.14
N GLY A 28 13.90 11.00 -13.48
CA GLY A 28 13.05 11.99 -12.81
C GLY A 28 13.57 12.48 -11.45
N ARG A 29 14.71 11.97 -10.99
CA ARG A 29 15.31 12.33 -9.70
C ARG A 29 15.82 13.77 -9.72
N ASP A 30 15.64 14.48 -8.61
CA ASP A 30 16.13 15.85 -8.44
C ASP A 30 17.66 15.91 -8.53
N GLU A 31 18.18 16.75 -9.41
CA GLU A 31 19.61 16.93 -9.64
C GLU A 31 20.35 17.33 -8.36
N HIS A 32 19.83 18.34 -7.65
CA HIS A 32 20.45 18.88 -6.44
C HIS A 32 20.68 17.83 -5.34
N ASN A 33 19.76 16.87 -5.21
CA ASN A 33 19.79 15.90 -4.12
C ASN A 33 20.47 14.58 -4.52
N PHE A 34 20.43 14.22 -5.80
CA PHE A 34 20.75 12.86 -6.25
C PHE A 34 21.90 12.79 -7.26
N ALA A 35 22.40 13.89 -7.82
CA ALA A 35 23.45 13.85 -8.86
C ALA A 35 24.67 13.04 -8.42
N ASP A 36 25.23 13.34 -7.25
CA ASP A 36 26.43 12.65 -6.75
C ASP A 36 26.17 11.18 -6.41
N LEU A 37 24.97 10.86 -5.93
CA LEU A 37 24.58 9.48 -5.65
C LEU A 37 24.45 8.67 -6.94
N ILE A 38 23.71 9.18 -7.93
CA ILE A 38 23.50 8.51 -9.21
C ILE A 38 24.83 8.32 -9.94
N LYS A 39 25.71 9.33 -9.97
CA LYS A 39 27.05 9.21 -10.54
C LYS A 39 27.87 8.10 -9.88
N ARG A 40 27.82 7.97 -8.55
CA ARG A 40 28.50 6.88 -7.83
C ARG A 40 27.93 5.50 -8.15
N ILE A 41 26.60 5.38 -8.26
CA ILE A 41 25.93 4.10 -8.61
C ILE A 41 26.32 3.66 -10.02
N VAL A 42 26.26 4.58 -10.98
CA VAL A 42 26.63 4.32 -12.37
C VAL A 42 28.12 3.95 -12.48
N HIS A 43 28.98 4.67 -11.77
CA HIS A 43 30.43 4.41 -11.76
C HIS A 43 30.78 3.07 -11.12
N SER A 44 30.12 2.67 -10.02
CA SER A 44 30.38 1.38 -9.37
C SER A 44 29.99 0.18 -10.24
N LYS A 45 29.12 0.41 -11.24
CA LYS A 45 28.73 -0.57 -12.25
C LYS A 45 29.52 -0.47 -13.55
N ASN A 46 30.50 0.42 -13.64
CA ASN A 46 31.29 0.67 -14.85
C ASN A 46 30.42 0.95 -16.09
N LEU A 47 29.34 1.73 -15.93
CA LEU A 47 28.45 2.10 -17.03
C LEU A 47 28.75 3.54 -17.49
N PRO A 48 29.66 3.76 -18.45
CA PRO A 48 29.97 5.10 -18.95
C PRO A 48 28.84 5.62 -19.84
N PHE A 49 27.82 6.24 -19.24
CA PHE A 49 26.85 7.03 -20.01
C PHE A 49 27.53 8.30 -20.53
N ASP A 50 27.27 8.64 -21.79
CA ASP A 50 27.73 9.90 -22.39
C ASP A 50 27.04 11.11 -21.76
N MET A 51 25.80 10.92 -21.31
CA MET A 51 25.01 11.96 -20.65
C MET A 51 24.15 11.38 -19.54
N ILE A 52 24.14 12.06 -18.38
CA ILE A 52 23.29 11.72 -17.24
C ILE A 52 22.38 12.92 -16.94
N CYS A 53 21.11 12.80 -17.29
CA CYS A 53 20.09 13.84 -17.19
C CYS A 53 19.23 13.62 -15.95
N LEU A 54 19.39 14.49 -14.95
CA LEU A 54 18.52 14.57 -13.77
C LEU A 54 17.60 15.78 -13.88
N LYS A 55 16.48 15.71 -13.16
CA LYS A 55 15.48 16.78 -13.14
C LYS A 55 16.04 18.01 -12.41
N PRO A 56 16.21 19.16 -13.08
CA PRO A 56 16.67 20.37 -12.42
C PRO A 56 15.55 21.01 -11.59
N GLN A 57 15.90 21.90 -10.66
CA GLN A 57 14.92 22.66 -9.87
C GLN A 57 14.06 23.60 -10.74
N ALA A 58 14.66 24.15 -11.79
CA ALA A 58 14.01 24.93 -12.83
C ALA A 58 14.72 24.65 -14.17
N GLY A 59 13.99 24.74 -15.27
CA GLY A 59 14.56 24.65 -16.61
C GLY A 59 15.35 25.92 -17.00
N PRO A 60 15.99 25.93 -18.17
CA PRO A 60 16.86 27.02 -18.61
C PRO A 60 16.20 28.40 -18.66
N ASN A 61 14.88 28.46 -18.89
CA ASN A 61 14.08 29.69 -18.91
C ASN A 61 13.35 29.93 -17.57
N ASN A 62 13.84 29.33 -16.48
CA ASN A 62 13.26 29.36 -15.14
C ASN A 62 11.85 28.74 -15.05
N GLU A 63 11.51 27.88 -16.01
CA GLU A 63 10.26 27.14 -16.03
C GLU A 63 10.27 26.01 -15.01
N ARG A 64 9.10 25.74 -14.42
CA ARG A 64 8.90 24.61 -13.51
C ARG A 64 8.15 23.51 -14.24
N PHE A 65 8.77 22.34 -14.35
CA PHE A 65 8.13 21.17 -14.94
C PHE A 65 7.02 20.65 -14.02
N ARG A 66 5.79 20.61 -14.53
CA ARG A 66 4.60 20.17 -13.77
C ARG A 66 4.60 18.68 -13.50
N SER A 67 5.32 17.90 -14.29
CA SER A 67 5.46 16.45 -14.13
C SER A 67 6.85 15.99 -14.59
N THR A 68 7.25 14.82 -14.11
CA THR A 68 8.48 14.14 -14.57
C THR A 68 8.43 13.85 -16.07
N MET A 69 7.25 13.48 -16.59
CA MET A 69 7.06 13.24 -18.02
C MET A 69 7.34 14.49 -18.87
N MET A 70 6.86 15.67 -18.46
CA MET A 70 7.10 16.92 -19.19
C MET A 70 8.58 17.29 -19.23
N TYR A 71 9.30 17.10 -18.12
CA TYR A 71 10.75 17.28 -18.08
C TYR A 71 11.45 16.33 -19.07
N LYS A 72 11.11 15.03 -19.03
CA LYS A 72 11.72 14.04 -19.92
C LYS A 72 11.43 14.35 -21.40
N GLN A 73 10.20 14.75 -21.72
CA GLN A 73 9.82 15.16 -23.08
C GLN A 73 10.60 16.39 -23.57
N ALA A 74 10.77 17.41 -22.72
CA ALA A 74 11.53 18.60 -23.07
C ALA A 74 13.01 18.28 -23.38
N ILE A 75 13.64 17.44 -22.56
CA ILE A 75 15.01 16.97 -22.83
C ILE A 75 15.08 16.17 -24.13
N LEU A 76 14.11 15.27 -24.39
CA LEU A 76 14.08 14.49 -25.62
C LEU A 76 13.86 15.38 -26.85
N GLU A 77 13.01 16.40 -26.76
CA GLU A 77 12.81 17.40 -27.80
C GLU A 77 14.12 18.14 -28.11
N ASP A 78 14.81 18.65 -27.08
CA ASP A 78 16.09 19.33 -27.22
C ASP A 78 17.17 18.42 -27.82
N LEU A 79 17.25 17.16 -27.39
CA LEU A 79 18.20 16.17 -27.92
C LEU A 79 17.96 15.92 -29.41
N VAL A 80 16.70 15.69 -29.78
CA VAL A 80 16.32 15.40 -31.17
C VAL A 80 16.53 16.64 -32.04
N HIS A 81 16.33 17.84 -31.53
CA HIS A 81 16.66 19.06 -32.28
C HIS A 81 18.16 19.32 -32.38
N THR A 82 18.94 18.96 -31.37
CA THR A 82 20.40 19.13 -31.35
C THR A 82 21.09 18.15 -32.30
N TYR A 83 20.74 16.86 -32.22
CA TYR A 83 21.28 15.80 -33.07
C TYR A 83 20.40 15.58 -34.29
N LYS A 84 20.32 16.61 -35.14
CA LYS A 84 19.44 16.64 -36.33
C LYS A 84 19.70 15.51 -37.35
N ASP A 85 20.92 14.98 -37.38
CA ASP A 85 21.36 13.92 -38.28
C ASP A 85 21.11 12.52 -37.71
N ALA A 86 20.61 12.41 -36.47
CA ALA A 86 20.20 11.14 -35.90
C ALA A 86 18.88 10.67 -36.51
N ASP A 87 18.91 9.49 -37.12
CA ASP A 87 17.76 8.86 -37.77
C ASP A 87 16.87 8.08 -36.79
N GLU A 88 17.44 7.62 -35.66
CA GLU A 88 16.77 6.74 -34.70
C GLU A 88 16.98 7.18 -33.25
N ILE A 89 15.97 6.94 -32.42
CA ILE A 89 16.06 6.97 -30.96
C ILE A 89 15.40 5.71 -30.37
N ARG A 90 16.12 5.02 -29.49
CA ARG A 90 15.59 3.90 -28.69
C ARG A 90 15.47 4.31 -27.24
N ILE A 91 14.30 4.07 -26.64
CA ILE A 91 14.01 4.40 -25.24
C ILE A 91 13.60 3.14 -24.50
N TYR A 92 14.33 2.82 -23.43
CA TYR A 92 14.03 1.76 -22.50
C TYR A 92 13.39 2.36 -21.25
N GLU A 93 12.15 1.96 -20.92
CA GLU A 93 11.41 2.47 -19.77
C GLU A 93 10.59 1.35 -19.13
N ASP A 94 10.66 1.22 -17.81
CA ASP A 94 10.00 0.20 -17.00
C ASP A 94 8.49 0.45 -16.81
N ARG A 95 8.09 1.72 -16.84
CA ARG A 95 6.72 2.13 -16.50
C ARG A 95 5.80 2.19 -17.72
N PRO A 96 4.72 1.38 -17.79
CA PRO A 96 3.81 1.35 -18.94
C PRO A 96 3.22 2.72 -19.29
N LYS A 97 2.88 3.52 -18.26
CA LYS A 97 2.35 4.88 -18.45
C LYS A 97 3.37 5.82 -19.09
N HIS A 98 4.65 5.66 -18.74
CA HIS A 98 5.71 6.47 -19.35
C HIS A 98 6.02 6.00 -20.76
N THR A 99 6.10 4.68 -20.98
CA THR A 99 6.25 4.11 -22.32
C THR A 99 5.18 4.63 -23.28
N LYS A 100 3.91 4.61 -22.87
CA LYS A 100 2.81 5.21 -23.65
C LYS A 100 3.02 6.71 -23.87
N GLY A 101 3.38 7.45 -22.81
CA GLY A 101 3.64 8.89 -22.90
C GLY A 101 4.74 9.27 -23.88
N PHE A 102 5.79 8.46 -24.02
CA PHE A 102 6.84 8.67 -25.02
C PHE A 102 6.38 8.32 -26.43
N ARG A 103 5.64 7.22 -26.61
CA ARG A 103 5.09 6.85 -27.93
C ARG A 103 4.17 7.95 -28.47
N ASP A 104 3.21 8.39 -27.65
CA ASP A 104 2.27 9.46 -27.99
C ASP A 104 3.03 10.78 -28.29
N PHE A 105 4.09 11.07 -27.54
CA PHE A 105 4.94 12.24 -27.76
C PHE A 105 5.66 12.20 -29.12
N PHE A 106 6.35 11.11 -29.46
CA PHE A 106 7.08 11.03 -30.73
C PHE A 106 6.17 10.97 -31.95
N GLU A 107 4.98 10.38 -31.83
CA GLU A 107 3.95 10.44 -32.87
C GLU A 107 3.53 11.90 -33.13
N SER A 108 3.23 12.64 -32.05
CA SER A 108 2.86 14.05 -32.14
C SER A 108 4.01 14.94 -32.64
N PHE A 109 5.23 14.68 -32.15
CA PHE A 109 6.44 15.40 -32.53
C PHE A 109 6.73 15.24 -34.03
N ASN A 110 6.73 14.01 -34.54
CA ASN A 110 6.95 13.73 -35.96
C ASN A 110 5.82 14.31 -36.84
N ALA A 111 4.57 14.29 -36.39
CA ALA A 111 3.47 14.95 -37.11
C ALA A 111 3.71 16.46 -37.23
N ASN A 112 4.19 17.11 -36.17
CA ASN A 112 4.50 18.54 -36.16
C ASN A 112 5.68 18.91 -37.06
N LEU A 113 6.67 18.03 -37.24
CA LEU A 113 7.79 18.26 -38.16
C LEU A 113 7.37 18.38 -39.64
N HIS A 114 6.23 17.79 -40.01
CA HIS A 114 5.67 17.94 -41.36
C HIS A 114 4.87 19.26 -41.54
N SER A 115 4.68 20.03 -40.46
CA SER A 115 3.98 21.31 -40.53
C SER A 115 4.85 22.38 -41.21
N PRO A 116 4.28 23.25 -42.06
CA PRO A 116 4.99 24.40 -42.63
C PRO A 116 5.56 25.38 -41.58
N ALA A 117 5.11 25.27 -40.32
CA ALA A 117 5.55 26.09 -39.19
C ALA A 117 6.65 25.44 -38.34
N ALA A 118 7.23 24.32 -38.77
CA ALA A 118 8.29 23.65 -38.02
C ALA A 118 9.51 24.59 -37.84
N GLN A 119 9.90 24.83 -36.59
CA GLN A 119 10.97 25.77 -36.25
C GLN A 119 12.36 25.29 -36.69
N ILE A 120 12.56 23.96 -36.78
CA ILE A 120 13.85 23.35 -37.10
C ILE A 120 13.63 22.32 -38.22
N PRO A 121 14.23 22.51 -39.41
CA PRO A 121 14.11 21.55 -40.49
C PRO A 121 14.96 20.31 -40.18
N ARG A 122 14.31 19.24 -39.71
CA ARG A 122 14.88 17.89 -39.62
C ARG A 122 13.93 16.85 -40.19
N LYS A 123 14.47 15.70 -40.58
CA LYS A 123 13.64 14.54 -40.94
C LYS A 123 12.94 13.98 -39.68
N PRO A 124 11.75 13.37 -39.81
CA PRO A 124 11.14 12.62 -38.72
C PRO A 124 12.12 11.60 -38.14
N ILE A 125 12.09 11.40 -36.83
CA ILE A 125 12.94 10.42 -36.15
C ILE A 125 12.21 9.09 -36.00
N ILE A 126 12.89 7.97 -36.24
CA ILE A 126 12.39 6.64 -35.91
C ILE A 126 12.49 6.48 -34.40
N ALA A 127 11.35 6.46 -33.69
CA ALA A 127 11.32 6.33 -32.25
C ALA A 127 10.83 4.95 -31.81
N GLU A 128 11.73 4.15 -31.24
CA GLU A 128 11.41 2.85 -30.66
C GLU A 128 11.33 2.98 -29.13
N VAL A 129 10.14 2.77 -28.56
CA VAL A 129 9.95 2.81 -27.10
C VAL A 129 9.66 1.40 -26.59
N ILE A 130 10.64 0.85 -25.89
CA ILE A 130 10.69 -0.52 -25.40
C ILE A 130 10.31 -0.49 -23.93
N GLN A 131 9.18 -1.13 -23.60
CA GLN A 131 8.80 -1.31 -22.20
C GLN A 131 9.63 -2.46 -21.63
N VAL A 132 10.44 -2.18 -20.62
CA VAL A 132 11.21 -3.20 -19.92
C VAL A 132 10.40 -3.73 -18.75
N ALA A 133 10.56 -5.01 -18.42
CA ALA A 133 9.88 -5.58 -17.26
C ALA A 133 10.49 -5.01 -15.98
N ASP A 134 9.66 -4.40 -15.14
CA ASP A 134 10.06 -3.90 -13.83
C ASP A 134 10.64 -5.05 -12.99
N GLN A 135 11.93 -4.98 -12.69
CA GLN A 135 12.60 -5.89 -11.77
C GLN A 135 12.71 -5.23 -10.41
N VAL A 136 11.70 -5.42 -9.57
CA VAL A 136 11.75 -4.97 -8.19
C VAL A 136 12.80 -5.80 -7.44
N LYS A 137 13.97 -5.22 -7.19
CA LYS A 137 14.96 -5.75 -6.26
C LYS A 137 14.65 -5.19 -4.88
N THR A 138 14.05 -6.01 -4.03
CA THR A 138 13.92 -5.70 -2.61
C THR A 138 15.19 -6.12 -1.88
N LEU A 139 15.57 -5.38 -0.85
CA LEU A 139 16.57 -5.87 0.10
C LEU A 139 15.97 -7.02 0.92
N ASP A 140 16.84 -7.80 1.56
CA ASP A 140 16.38 -8.70 2.62
C ASP A 140 15.60 -7.87 3.66
N PRO A 141 14.42 -8.30 4.14
CA PRO A 141 13.60 -7.49 5.02
C PRO A 141 14.30 -7.04 6.30
N VAL A 142 15.24 -7.83 6.82
CA VAL A 142 16.03 -7.45 8.01
C VAL A 142 17.02 -6.36 7.65
N VAL A 143 17.71 -6.51 6.51
CA VAL A 143 18.62 -5.48 5.99
C VAL A 143 17.85 -4.18 5.70
N GLU A 144 16.73 -4.26 4.97
CA GLU A 144 15.88 -3.11 4.67
C GLU A 144 15.43 -2.38 5.94
N THR A 145 14.90 -3.14 6.91
CA THR A 145 14.44 -2.56 8.18
C THR A 145 15.59 -1.91 8.94
N SER A 146 16.80 -2.50 8.91
CA SER A 146 17.98 -1.94 9.56
C SER A 146 18.45 -0.63 8.90
N GLU A 147 18.41 -0.55 7.57
CA GLU A 147 18.74 0.66 6.82
C GLU A 147 17.73 1.77 7.08
N VAL A 148 16.43 1.45 7.07
CA VAL A 148 15.37 2.40 7.43
C VAL A 148 15.54 2.89 8.87
N GLN A 149 15.85 2.01 9.82
CA GLN A 149 16.12 2.40 11.20
C GLN A 149 17.35 3.32 11.31
N SER A 150 18.41 3.04 10.56
CA SER A 150 19.60 3.89 10.48
C SER A 150 19.26 5.30 9.96
N MET A 151 18.44 5.38 8.90
CA MET A 151 17.95 6.66 8.36
C MET A 151 17.12 7.43 9.39
N ILE A 152 16.25 6.74 10.14
CA ILE A 152 15.46 7.34 11.24
C ILE A 152 16.38 7.86 12.35
N ASN A 153 17.35 7.06 12.78
CA ASN A 153 18.29 7.48 13.83
C ASN A 153 19.07 8.73 13.41
N ASN A 154 19.55 8.76 12.16
CA ASN A 154 20.23 9.91 11.59
C ASN A 154 19.29 11.14 11.55
N HIS A 155 18.06 10.97 11.09
CA HIS A 155 17.04 12.03 11.10
C HIS A 155 16.78 12.58 12.51
N ASN A 156 16.57 11.70 13.49
CA ASN A 156 16.27 12.07 14.87
C ASN A 156 17.45 12.81 15.51
N SER A 157 18.68 12.39 15.23
CA SER A 157 19.89 13.06 15.75
C SER A 157 20.06 14.50 15.27
N GLN A 158 19.57 14.81 14.06
CA GLN A 158 19.65 16.14 13.46
C GLN A 158 18.43 17.01 13.79
N THR A 159 17.34 16.41 14.27
CA THR A 159 16.06 17.10 14.46
C THR A 159 16.02 17.82 15.80
N LYS A 160 16.11 19.16 15.77
CA LYS A 160 15.98 20.02 16.96
C LYS A 160 14.52 20.29 17.38
N THR A 161 13.55 19.78 16.62
CA THR A 161 12.13 20.16 16.75
C THR A 161 11.30 19.22 17.63
N GLY A 162 11.91 18.18 18.20
CA GLY A 162 11.22 17.19 19.05
C GLY A 162 10.21 16.31 18.31
N ARG A 163 10.30 16.21 16.99
CA ARG A 163 9.48 15.30 16.16
C ARG A 163 10.32 14.12 15.73
N ASN A 164 10.71 13.31 16.70
CA ASN A 164 11.38 12.07 16.40
C ASN A 164 10.44 11.16 15.61
N LEU A 165 11.02 10.34 14.75
CA LEU A 165 10.33 9.28 14.04
C LEU A 165 10.68 7.94 14.69
N GLU A 166 9.76 7.00 14.60
CA GLU A 166 9.96 5.61 15.03
C GLU A 166 9.34 4.64 14.02
N ILE A 167 9.79 3.39 14.04
CA ILE A 167 9.16 2.30 13.31
C ILE A 167 8.08 1.69 14.22
N LYS A 168 6.81 1.78 13.81
CA LYS A 168 5.71 1.07 14.45
C LYS A 168 5.42 -0.24 13.75
N ARG A 169 5.14 -1.27 14.55
CA ARG A 169 4.89 -2.63 14.08
C ARG A 169 3.42 -3.00 14.26
N THR A 170 2.75 -3.33 13.17
CA THR A 170 1.36 -3.82 13.21
C THR A 170 1.32 -5.29 12.81
N VAL A 171 0.92 -6.16 13.73
CA VAL A 171 0.70 -7.60 13.45
C VAL A 171 -0.72 -7.81 12.95
N PHE A 172 -0.87 -8.31 11.72
CA PHE A 172 -2.17 -8.68 11.17
C PHE A 172 -2.65 -10.04 11.67
N TYR A 173 -1.74 -11.01 11.73
CA TYR A 173 -2.00 -12.34 12.25
C TYR A 173 -0.73 -13.05 12.66
N THR A 174 -0.90 -14.06 13.51
CA THR A 174 0.10 -15.09 13.79
C THR A 174 -0.33 -16.37 13.07
N GLY A 175 0.61 -17.03 12.40
CA GLY A 175 0.33 -18.22 11.60
C GLY A 175 1.51 -19.16 11.47
N TYR A 176 1.24 -20.37 11.01
CA TYR A 176 2.28 -21.25 10.49
C TYR A 176 2.57 -20.82 9.06
N MET A 177 3.71 -20.18 8.87
CA MET A 177 4.15 -19.60 7.61
C MET A 177 4.65 -20.69 6.66
N VAL A 178 4.10 -20.72 5.45
CA VAL A 178 4.44 -21.69 4.40
C VAL A 178 5.58 -21.14 3.56
N ALA A 179 6.56 -21.98 3.24
CA ALA A 179 7.69 -21.58 2.39
C ALA A 179 7.23 -21.32 0.94
N PRO A 180 7.93 -20.45 0.17
CA PRO A 180 7.57 -20.15 -1.22
C PRO A 180 7.47 -21.40 -2.12
N MET A 181 8.41 -22.34 -1.98
CA MET A 181 8.40 -23.58 -2.77
C MET A 181 7.15 -24.43 -2.50
N ASP A 182 6.72 -24.51 -1.24
CA ASP A 182 5.53 -25.27 -0.86
C ASP A 182 4.25 -24.51 -1.21
N THR A 183 4.28 -23.17 -1.16
CA THR A 183 3.21 -22.30 -1.68
C THR A 183 2.96 -22.61 -3.16
N ALA A 184 4.00 -22.64 -4.00
CA ALA A 184 3.86 -22.96 -5.42
C ALA A 184 3.24 -24.35 -5.65
N LYS A 185 3.67 -25.36 -4.88
CA LYS A 185 3.07 -26.70 -4.93
C LYS A 185 1.60 -26.69 -4.51
N LEU A 186 1.24 -25.95 -3.46
CA LEU A 186 -0.14 -25.86 -2.95
C LEU A 186 -1.07 -25.22 -3.97
N LEU A 187 -0.59 -24.21 -4.69
CA LEU A 187 -1.35 -23.54 -5.73
C LEU A 187 -1.69 -24.45 -6.93
N THR A 188 -0.94 -25.52 -7.18
CA THR A 188 -1.28 -26.52 -8.22
C THR A 188 -2.61 -27.24 -7.97
N LEU A 189 -3.12 -27.22 -6.73
CA LEU A 189 -4.42 -27.78 -6.38
C LEU A 189 -5.58 -26.89 -6.88
N VAL A 190 -5.32 -25.60 -7.09
CA VAL A 190 -6.33 -24.66 -7.57
C VAL A 190 -6.51 -24.85 -9.06
N LYS A 191 -7.75 -25.14 -9.46
CA LYS A 191 -8.17 -25.19 -10.86
C LYS A 191 -9.27 -24.17 -11.07
N PRO A 192 -8.94 -22.89 -11.33
CA PRO A 192 -9.93 -21.88 -11.68
C PRO A 192 -10.69 -22.31 -12.94
N HIS A 193 -11.94 -21.86 -13.08
CA HIS A 193 -12.71 -22.15 -14.28
C HIS A 193 -12.05 -21.46 -15.49
N PRO A 194 -11.96 -22.10 -16.68
CA PRO A 194 -11.25 -21.53 -17.84
C PRO A 194 -11.76 -20.17 -18.32
N THR A 195 -13.01 -19.82 -17.99
CA THR A 195 -13.61 -18.52 -18.35
C THR A 195 -13.37 -17.42 -17.32
N MET A 196 -12.64 -17.71 -16.24
CA MET A 196 -12.36 -16.76 -15.17
C MET A 196 -11.07 -16.01 -15.46
N PRO A 197 -11.08 -14.66 -15.53
CA PRO A 197 -9.85 -13.89 -15.63
C PRO A 197 -8.96 -14.15 -14.43
N GLU A 198 -7.67 -14.38 -14.65
CA GLU A 198 -6.71 -14.59 -13.54
C GLU A 198 -6.63 -13.37 -12.61
N THR A 199 -6.86 -12.16 -13.12
CA THR A 199 -6.90 -10.92 -12.33
C THR A 199 -8.03 -10.88 -11.29
N ASP A 200 -9.02 -11.76 -11.41
CA ASP A 200 -10.15 -11.83 -10.47
C ASP A 200 -9.90 -12.82 -9.33
N VAL A 201 -8.80 -13.57 -9.36
CA VAL A 201 -8.43 -14.57 -8.35
C VAL A 201 -7.21 -14.12 -7.58
N LYS A 202 -7.36 -14.00 -6.26
CA LYS A 202 -6.26 -13.75 -5.34
C LYS A 202 -5.73 -15.07 -4.79
N PHE A 203 -4.45 -15.35 -5.00
CA PHE A 203 -3.76 -16.53 -4.49
C PHE A 203 -3.08 -16.23 -3.14
N LEU A 204 -3.24 -17.11 -2.15
CA LEU A 204 -2.93 -16.83 -0.74
C LEU A 204 -2.29 -18.01 0.02
N ALA A 205 -1.71 -19.01 -0.66
CA ALA A 205 -1.24 -20.26 -0.04
C ALA A 205 0.00 -20.13 0.87
N ASN A 206 0.10 -19.06 1.65
CA ASN A 206 1.29 -18.66 2.41
C ASN A 206 1.19 -18.90 3.92
N ASN A 207 0.03 -19.26 4.48
CA ASN A 207 -0.09 -19.53 5.91
C ASN A 207 -1.23 -20.50 6.30
N ILE A 208 -1.08 -21.10 7.49
CA ILE A 208 -2.17 -21.70 8.28
C ILE A 208 -2.39 -20.78 9.48
N LEU A 209 -3.63 -20.32 9.70
CA LEU A 209 -3.92 -19.32 10.73
C LEU A 209 -3.84 -19.91 12.15
N ILE A 210 -3.04 -19.28 13.03
CA ILE A 210 -3.04 -19.56 14.47
C ILE A 210 -4.07 -18.64 15.14
N THR A 211 -3.95 -17.33 14.94
CA THR A 211 -4.89 -16.33 15.44
C THR A 211 -4.77 -15.01 14.67
N PHE A 212 -5.86 -14.25 14.58
CA PHE A 212 -5.79 -12.85 14.15
C PHE A 212 -5.02 -11.98 15.16
N GLY A 213 -4.18 -11.08 14.65
CA GLY A 213 -3.29 -10.26 15.45
C GLY A 213 -2.13 -11.02 16.11
N PRO A 214 -1.48 -10.42 17.13
CA PRO A 214 -0.40 -11.05 17.87
C PRO A 214 -0.93 -12.17 18.77
N ALA A 215 -0.27 -13.32 18.74
CA ALA A 215 -0.63 -14.43 19.62
C ALA A 215 -0.22 -14.15 21.08
N GLN A 216 -1.10 -14.50 22.02
CA GLN A 216 -0.80 -14.38 23.45
C GLN A 216 0.41 -15.24 23.82
N SER A 217 1.28 -14.76 24.72
CA SER A 217 2.50 -15.48 25.11
C SER A 217 2.25 -16.90 25.62
N ALA A 218 1.14 -17.13 26.35
CA ALA A 218 0.76 -18.47 26.80
C ALA A 218 0.45 -19.42 25.64
N LEU A 219 -0.21 -18.92 24.58
CA LEU A 219 -0.49 -19.69 23.38
C LEU A 219 0.79 -19.98 22.59
N LEU A 220 1.65 -18.97 22.40
CA LEU A 220 2.94 -19.13 21.74
C LEU A 220 3.80 -20.17 22.45
N ASN A 221 3.94 -20.08 23.78
CA ASN A 221 4.71 -21.05 24.57
C ASN A 221 4.18 -22.48 24.41
N LYS A 222 2.86 -22.66 24.30
CA LYS A 222 2.24 -23.98 24.09
C LYS A 222 2.63 -24.60 22.74
N ILE A 223 2.72 -23.81 21.68
CA ILE A 223 3.01 -24.27 20.32
C ILE A 223 4.50 -24.14 19.92
N GLY A 224 5.37 -23.82 20.88
CA GLY A 224 6.83 -23.75 20.70
C GLY A 224 7.41 -22.36 20.39
N GLY A 225 6.59 -21.33 20.28
CA GLY A 225 7.00 -19.94 20.06
C GLY A 225 7.23 -19.57 18.58
N ILE A 226 7.55 -18.29 18.33
CA ILE A 226 7.94 -17.81 17.00
C ILE A 226 9.21 -18.56 16.55
N GLY A 227 9.26 -18.96 15.29
CA GLY A 227 10.35 -19.75 14.72
C GLY A 227 10.18 -21.26 14.89
N HIS A 228 9.20 -21.73 15.68
CA HIS A 228 8.94 -23.17 15.83
C HIS A 228 8.49 -23.79 14.49
N LYS A 229 9.01 -24.97 14.18
CA LYS A 229 8.73 -25.67 12.93
C LYS A 229 7.68 -26.74 13.13
N GLN A 230 6.60 -26.68 12.35
CA GLN A 230 5.52 -27.67 12.36
C GLN A 230 5.37 -28.29 10.97
N THR A 231 5.35 -29.62 10.93
CA THR A 231 5.13 -30.39 9.70
C THR A 231 3.64 -30.69 9.52
N TRP A 232 3.16 -30.56 8.28
CA TRP A 232 1.76 -30.76 7.90
C TRP A 232 1.65 -31.67 6.68
N GLN A 233 0.55 -32.42 6.59
CA GLN A 233 0.17 -33.17 5.41
C GLN A 233 -1.13 -32.64 4.84
N VAL A 234 -1.21 -32.52 3.52
CA VAL A 234 -2.47 -32.25 2.82
C VAL A 234 -3.35 -33.49 2.87
N THR A 235 -4.55 -33.37 3.44
CA THR A 235 -5.50 -34.49 3.61
C THR A 235 -6.81 -34.29 2.87
N GLY A 236 -7.04 -33.11 2.32
CA GLY A 236 -8.24 -32.84 1.55
C GLY A 236 -8.19 -31.50 0.83
N PHE A 237 -9.14 -31.31 -0.06
CA PHE A 237 -9.32 -30.11 -0.86
C PHE A 237 -10.81 -29.78 -0.92
N ALA A 238 -11.12 -28.49 -0.96
CA ALA A 238 -12.48 -28.04 -1.16
C ALA A 238 -12.53 -26.73 -1.96
N SER A 239 -13.64 -26.57 -2.67
CA SER A 239 -14.03 -25.33 -3.33
C SER A 239 -15.41 -24.94 -2.84
N LEU A 240 -15.59 -23.68 -2.41
CA LEU A 240 -16.87 -23.11 -2.03
C LEU A 240 -17.34 -22.17 -3.15
N ASP A 241 -18.49 -22.50 -3.75
CA ASP A 241 -19.15 -21.71 -4.82
C ASP A 241 -18.23 -21.33 -5.99
N SER A 242 -17.15 -22.09 -6.24
CA SER A 242 -16.09 -21.73 -7.21
C SER A 242 -15.50 -20.33 -6.98
N LYS A 243 -15.52 -19.87 -5.72
CA LYS A 243 -15.03 -18.56 -5.29
C LYS A 243 -13.98 -18.64 -4.20
N VAL A 244 -13.87 -19.77 -3.49
CA VAL A 244 -12.87 -19.96 -2.44
C VAL A 244 -12.32 -21.37 -2.57
N TRP A 245 -11.00 -21.50 -2.52
CA TRP A 245 -10.31 -22.78 -2.61
C TRP A 245 -9.40 -22.96 -1.39
N ALA A 246 -9.49 -24.12 -0.74
CA ALA A 246 -8.70 -24.42 0.45
C ALA A 246 -8.20 -25.86 0.44
N ALA A 247 -7.04 -26.08 1.05
CA ALA A 247 -6.48 -27.41 1.31
C ALA A 247 -6.56 -27.70 2.81
N ARG A 248 -7.25 -28.79 3.19
CA ARG A 248 -7.26 -29.28 4.57
C ARG A 248 -5.93 -29.93 4.89
N VAL A 249 -5.41 -29.64 6.07
CA VAL A 249 -4.13 -30.17 6.54
C VAL A 249 -4.25 -30.83 7.90
N SER A 250 -3.33 -31.75 8.19
CA SER A 250 -3.20 -32.40 9.49
C SER A 250 -1.75 -32.34 9.94
N PRO A 251 -1.47 -32.14 11.24
CA PRO A 251 -0.10 -32.13 11.73
C PRO A 251 0.54 -33.52 11.60
N ILE A 252 1.85 -33.53 11.37
CA ILE A 252 2.70 -34.72 11.48
C ILE A 252 3.77 -34.44 12.55
N PRO A 253 3.92 -35.31 13.57
CA PRO A 253 3.04 -36.45 13.88
C PRO A 253 1.64 -35.98 14.34
N PRO A 254 0.59 -36.84 14.29
CA PRO A 254 -0.77 -36.46 14.69
C PRO A 254 -0.90 -35.97 16.14
N ILE A 255 0.03 -36.39 17.01
CA ILE A 255 0.13 -35.98 18.42
C ILE A 255 0.81 -34.62 18.61
N SER A 256 1.28 -33.97 17.53
CA SER A 256 1.97 -32.69 17.64
C SER A 256 1.05 -31.62 18.23
N ILE A 257 1.57 -30.89 19.21
CA ILE A 257 0.85 -29.80 19.84
C ILE A 257 0.75 -28.66 18.83
N HIS A 258 -0.48 -28.31 18.47
CA HIS A 258 -0.78 -27.21 17.56
C HIS A 258 -2.03 -26.47 18.03
N HIS A 259 -2.20 -25.28 17.49
CA HIS A 259 -3.41 -24.48 17.62
C HIS A 259 -3.72 -23.79 16.30
N THR A 260 -5.00 -23.78 15.94
CA THR A 260 -5.55 -23.00 14.83
C THR A 260 -6.85 -22.38 15.28
N GLU A 261 -7.13 -21.15 14.86
CA GLU A 261 -8.42 -20.50 15.14
C GLU A 261 -9.57 -21.16 14.37
N ASN A 262 -9.25 -21.77 13.23
CA ASN A 262 -10.19 -22.52 12.42
C ASN A 262 -10.42 -23.91 13.03
N HIS A 263 -11.67 -24.38 13.08
CA HIS A 263 -12.03 -25.70 13.59
C HIS A 263 -11.34 -26.84 12.83
N VAL A 264 -11.16 -26.66 11.52
CA VAL A 264 -10.37 -27.56 10.66
C VAL A 264 -9.13 -26.79 10.24
N PRO A 265 -7.91 -27.29 10.52
CA PRO A 265 -6.70 -26.70 9.98
C PRO A 265 -6.71 -26.75 8.45
N PHE A 266 -6.56 -25.60 7.81
CA PHE A 266 -6.48 -25.49 6.36
C PHE A 266 -5.54 -24.37 5.92
N VAL A 267 -5.01 -24.52 4.71
CA VAL A 267 -4.37 -23.44 3.95
C VAL A 267 -5.40 -22.85 3.00
N LEU A 268 -5.59 -21.53 3.06
CA LEU A 268 -6.39 -20.82 2.05
C LEU A 268 -5.55 -20.71 0.77
N LEU A 269 -5.98 -21.37 -0.29
CA LEU A 269 -5.21 -21.41 -1.53
C LEU A 269 -5.48 -20.19 -2.40
N ALA A 270 -6.77 -19.88 -2.58
CA ALA A 270 -7.21 -18.77 -3.40
C ALA A 270 -8.62 -18.32 -3.04
N HIS A 271 -8.97 -17.10 -3.41
CA HIS A 271 -10.37 -16.68 -3.49
C HIS A 271 -10.59 -15.67 -4.62
N HIS A 272 -11.82 -15.63 -5.12
CA HIS A 272 -12.28 -14.64 -6.09
C HIS A 272 -12.43 -13.27 -5.41
N LYS A 273 -12.30 -12.17 -6.16
CA LYS A 273 -12.43 -10.78 -5.68
C LYS A 273 -13.74 -10.45 -4.97
N THR A 274 -14.80 -11.23 -5.23
CA THR A 274 -16.12 -11.07 -4.59
C THR A 274 -16.30 -11.90 -3.31
N ALA A 275 -15.33 -12.76 -2.98
CA ALA A 275 -15.31 -13.55 -1.75
C ALA A 275 -14.24 -13.00 -0.79
N ARG A 276 -14.38 -13.36 0.49
CA ARG A 276 -13.44 -12.98 1.55
C ARG A 276 -12.68 -14.20 2.05
N SER A 277 -11.47 -14.00 2.56
CA SER A 277 -10.65 -15.08 3.14
C SER A 277 -11.39 -15.85 4.25
N GLY A 278 -12.21 -15.15 5.05
CA GLY A 278 -13.01 -15.76 6.11
C GLY A 278 -14.12 -16.70 5.62
N ASP A 279 -14.54 -16.62 4.35
CA ASP A 279 -15.56 -17.51 3.79
C ASP A 279 -15.08 -18.97 3.75
N ALA A 280 -13.77 -19.21 3.77
CA ALA A 280 -13.19 -20.56 3.85
C ALA A 280 -13.64 -21.34 5.10
N ASN A 281 -13.97 -20.64 6.20
CA ASN A 281 -14.49 -21.27 7.41
C ASN A 281 -15.88 -21.90 7.23
N ARG A 282 -16.59 -21.60 6.14
CA ARG A 282 -17.89 -22.19 5.82
C ARG A 282 -17.78 -23.52 5.06
N ILE A 283 -16.56 -23.94 4.72
CA ILE A 283 -16.34 -25.21 4.02
C ILE A 283 -16.64 -26.38 4.96
N GLN A 284 -17.65 -27.17 4.60
CA GLN A 284 -18.00 -28.41 5.30
C GLN A 284 -17.62 -29.67 4.50
N ASN A 285 -17.67 -29.57 3.16
CA ASN A 285 -17.47 -30.71 2.27
C ASN A 285 -16.02 -30.78 1.77
N TRP A 286 -15.19 -31.53 2.49
CA TRP A 286 -13.79 -31.75 2.14
C TRP A 286 -13.62 -33.03 1.32
N GLN A 287 -13.12 -32.89 0.09
CA GLN A 287 -12.82 -34.04 -0.77
C GLN A 287 -11.41 -34.55 -0.45
N PRO A 288 -11.22 -35.87 -0.25
CA PRO A 288 -9.88 -36.44 -0.10
C PRO A 288 -9.01 -36.12 -1.33
N VAL A 289 -7.74 -35.81 -1.10
CA VAL A 289 -6.76 -35.67 -2.19
C VAL A 289 -6.17 -37.03 -2.55
N SER A 290 -5.80 -37.22 -3.81
CA SER A 290 -5.12 -38.41 -4.30
C SER A 290 -3.71 -38.54 -3.70
N ALA A 291 -3.13 -39.74 -3.69
CA ALA A 291 -1.86 -40.01 -3.01
C ALA A 291 -0.70 -39.13 -3.49
N ASP A 292 -0.67 -38.78 -4.79
CA ASP A 292 0.28 -37.83 -5.40
C ASP A 292 0.16 -36.39 -4.89
N LYS A 293 -0.99 -36.03 -4.33
CA LYS A 293 -1.32 -34.70 -3.79
C LYS A 293 -1.34 -34.63 -2.27
N GLN A 294 -1.05 -35.75 -1.60
CA GLN A 294 -0.91 -35.85 -0.14
C GLN A 294 0.53 -35.56 0.32
N TYR A 295 1.18 -34.56 -0.27
CA TYR A 295 2.55 -34.25 0.10
C TYR A 295 2.63 -33.54 1.45
N VAL A 296 3.80 -33.70 2.06
CA VAL A 296 4.14 -33.19 3.38
C VAL A 296 5.00 -31.96 3.21
N PHE A 297 4.72 -30.91 3.99
CA PHE A 297 5.48 -29.68 3.98
C PHE A 297 5.71 -29.17 5.40
N GLN A 298 6.77 -28.39 5.56
CA GLN A 298 7.12 -27.77 6.84
C GLN A 298 6.71 -26.31 6.84
N THR A 299 6.22 -25.86 7.97
CA THR A 299 5.88 -24.47 8.23
C THR A 299 6.67 -23.95 9.42
N THR A 300 6.78 -22.63 9.53
CA THR A 300 7.42 -21.96 10.66
C THR A 300 6.43 -21.01 11.31
N VAL A 301 6.26 -21.07 12.64
CA VAL A 301 5.42 -20.12 13.37
C VAL A 301 5.98 -18.71 13.19
N GLY A 302 5.16 -17.78 12.70
CA GLY A 302 5.56 -16.42 12.42
C GLY A 302 4.36 -15.47 12.39
N GLU A 303 4.65 -14.19 12.15
CA GLU A 303 3.64 -13.13 12.12
C GLU A 303 3.68 -12.42 10.77
N LYS A 304 2.50 -12.13 10.20
CA LYS A 304 2.40 -11.18 9.07
C LYS A 304 2.33 -9.78 9.66
N VAL A 305 3.33 -8.95 9.35
CA VAL A 305 3.47 -7.61 9.91
C VAL A 305 3.55 -6.53 8.85
N GLN A 306 3.09 -5.33 9.20
CA GLN A 306 3.39 -4.09 8.48
C GLN A 306 4.18 -3.18 9.40
N LEU A 307 5.29 -2.67 8.87
CA LEU A 307 6.09 -1.65 9.51
C LEU A 307 5.69 -0.28 8.93
N ARG A 308 5.56 0.73 9.79
CA ARG A 308 5.26 2.11 9.40
C ARG A 308 6.21 3.07 10.09
N VAL A 309 6.68 4.09 9.38
CA VAL A 309 7.43 5.19 9.98
C VAL A 309 6.44 6.26 10.42
N GLU A 310 6.35 6.50 11.73
CA GLU A 310 5.43 7.44 12.34
C GLU A 310 6.16 8.37 13.32
N PRO A 311 5.60 9.55 13.67
CA PRO A 311 6.13 10.35 14.77
C PRO A 311 6.06 9.60 16.10
N GLU A 312 7.15 9.65 16.87
CA GLU A 312 7.23 9.11 18.23
C GLU A 312 6.15 9.76 19.10
N THR A 313 5.35 8.93 19.78
CA THR A 313 4.27 9.37 20.66
C THR A 313 4.52 8.85 22.07
N GLU A 314 4.68 9.75 23.04
CA GLU A 314 4.92 9.38 24.43
C GLU A 314 3.80 8.48 24.99
N GLY A 315 4.15 7.27 25.42
CA GLY A 315 3.25 6.35 26.10
C GLY A 315 2.49 5.35 25.20
N GLU A 316 2.76 5.31 23.89
CA GLU A 316 2.29 4.24 23.01
C GLU A 316 3.35 3.12 22.92
N SER A 317 2.95 1.86 23.09
CA SER A 317 3.85 0.73 22.80
C SER A 317 3.91 0.43 21.31
N GLU A 318 4.91 -0.36 20.91
CA GLU A 318 5.15 -0.82 19.52
C GLU A 318 3.88 -1.42 18.87
N TYR A 319 2.98 -2.00 19.68
CA TYR A 319 1.74 -2.67 19.25
C TYR A 319 0.46 -1.81 19.39
N ASP A 320 0.51 -0.66 20.06
CA ASP A 320 -0.69 0.11 20.46
C ASP A 320 -1.30 0.97 19.34
N SER A 321 -0.71 0.95 18.14
CA SER A 321 -1.19 1.71 16.96
C SER A 321 -2.31 1.00 16.18
N LEU A 322 -2.78 -0.15 16.65
CA LEU A 322 -3.86 -0.89 16.01
C LEU A 322 -5.15 -0.06 16.07
N PHE A 323 -5.48 0.50 14.90
CA PHE A 323 -6.55 1.46 14.63
C PHE A 323 -6.21 2.85 15.14
N ASP A 324 -6.05 3.80 14.20
CA ASP A 324 -6.41 5.20 14.41
C ASP A 324 -7.56 5.20 15.41
N ARG A 325 -7.34 5.68 16.65
CA ARG A 325 -8.42 5.96 17.58
C ARG A 325 -9.23 7.07 16.91
N LYS A 326 -10.05 6.70 15.92
CA LYS A 326 -11.07 7.55 15.32
C LYS A 326 -11.91 7.93 16.50
N ASN A 327 -11.63 9.14 16.99
CA ASN A 327 -12.30 9.86 18.03
C ASN A 327 -13.66 9.24 18.35
N LEU A 328 -13.68 8.25 19.26
CA LEU A 328 -14.86 7.88 20.01
C LEU A 328 -15.10 9.00 21.05
N LYS A 329 -15.10 10.25 20.59
CA LYS A 329 -15.94 11.26 21.20
C LYS A 329 -17.35 10.79 20.93
N ARG A 330 -17.87 9.97 21.85
CA ARG A 330 -19.30 9.73 21.99
C ARG A 330 -19.97 11.08 21.84
N ARG A 331 -20.62 11.29 20.70
CA ARG A 331 -21.51 12.42 20.48
C ARG A 331 -22.62 12.20 21.50
N HIS A 332 -22.52 12.85 22.65
CA HIS A 332 -23.66 12.96 23.55
C HIS A 332 -24.75 13.64 22.73
N SER A 333 -25.75 12.86 22.31
CA SER A 333 -27.01 13.41 21.81
C SER A 333 -27.57 14.28 22.92
N PRO A 334 -27.77 15.60 22.72
CA PRO A 334 -28.60 16.35 23.64
C PRO A 334 -30.00 15.79 23.50
N SER A 335 -30.49 15.18 24.57
CA SER A 335 -31.88 14.79 24.73
C SER A 335 -32.77 15.99 24.45
N SER A 336 -33.73 15.77 23.56
CA SER A 336 -34.86 16.64 23.25
C SER A 336 -35.59 17.00 24.55
N GLY A 337 -35.36 18.22 25.05
CA GLY A 337 -36.19 18.88 26.04
C GLY A 337 -37.03 19.95 25.34
N LEU A 338 -38.32 19.69 25.21
CA LEU A 338 -39.34 20.65 24.79
C LEU A 338 -39.44 21.80 25.81
N GLN A 339 -39.25 23.04 25.37
CA GLN A 339 -39.86 24.26 25.93
C GLN A 339 -40.06 25.22 24.74
N GLN A 340 -41.24 25.22 24.14
CA GLN A 340 -42.39 26.07 24.47
C GLN A 340 -42.07 27.56 24.32
N SER A 341 -42.81 28.15 23.38
CA SER A 341 -42.78 29.53 22.89
C SER A 341 -42.77 30.60 23.99
N GLN A 342 -42.08 31.72 23.76
CA GLN A 342 -42.71 33.04 23.82
C GLN A 342 -41.88 34.15 23.13
N ARG A 343 -42.64 35.09 22.57
CA ARG A 343 -42.34 36.24 21.71
C ARG A 343 -41.33 37.28 22.28
N SER A 344 -40.82 38.08 21.33
CA SER A 344 -40.58 39.54 21.39
C SER A 344 -39.15 40.08 21.63
N GLY A 345 -38.67 40.85 20.64
CA GLY A 345 -38.08 42.19 20.87
C GLY A 345 -36.55 42.33 20.89
N PRO A 346 -35.95 43.28 20.13
CA PRO A 346 -34.50 43.53 20.11
C PRO A 346 -34.10 44.65 21.09
N GLY A 347 -32.88 44.59 21.64
CA GLY A 347 -32.32 45.70 22.41
C GLY A 347 -31.02 45.40 23.14
N ASN A 348 -29.97 46.07 22.68
CA ASN A 348 -28.79 46.65 23.35
C ASN A 348 -28.43 46.37 24.84
N ASP A 349 -27.12 46.51 25.03
CA ASP A 349 -26.37 47.06 26.18
C ASP A 349 -25.95 46.16 27.35
N GLU A 350 -24.62 46.12 27.47
CA GLU A 350 -23.77 46.33 28.65
C GLU A 350 -24.10 45.73 30.03
N ASN A 351 -22.99 45.31 30.64
CA ASN A 351 -22.60 45.54 32.04
C ASN A 351 -22.88 44.46 33.11
N ARG A 352 -21.82 44.30 33.93
CA ARG A 352 -21.76 43.86 35.34
C ARG A 352 -21.83 42.34 35.61
N ARG A 353 -20.71 41.72 36.03
CA ARG A 353 -20.05 41.70 37.35
C ARG A 353 -20.63 40.62 38.27
N SER A 354 -19.69 39.84 38.83
CA SER A 354 -19.70 39.27 40.21
C SER A 354 -20.68 38.12 40.44
N ASN A 355 -20.50 37.16 41.34
CA ASN A 355 -19.46 36.69 42.26
C ASN A 355 -20.14 35.54 43.06
N VAL A 356 -19.38 34.62 43.65
CA VAL A 356 -19.81 33.68 44.75
C VAL A 356 -20.84 32.61 44.36
N GLY A 357 -20.81 31.35 44.78
CA GLY A 357 -19.99 30.57 45.71
C GLY A 357 -20.82 29.38 46.23
N ASN A 358 -20.12 28.36 46.74
CA ASN A 358 -20.56 27.31 47.68
C ASN A 358 -21.80 26.44 47.39
N GLY A 359 -21.54 25.13 47.29
CA GLY A 359 -21.90 24.23 48.39
C GLY A 359 -22.83 23.04 48.09
N PRO A 360 -22.66 21.89 48.77
CA PRO A 360 -23.10 20.56 48.31
C PRO A 360 -24.25 19.96 49.15
N ARG A 361 -24.96 18.93 48.65
CA ARG A 361 -25.65 17.90 49.48
C ARG A 361 -26.43 16.82 48.71
N GLY A 362 -26.30 15.59 49.20
CA GLY A 362 -27.31 14.51 49.27
C GLY A 362 -27.68 13.83 47.93
N GLY A 363 -27.81 12.51 47.80
CA GLY A 363 -28.21 11.48 48.76
C GLY A 363 -29.56 10.89 48.34
N ASN A 364 -29.76 9.58 48.60
CA ASN A 364 -30.95 8.73 48.35
C ASN A 364 -31.12 8.15 46.95
N GLN A 365 -31.06 6.81 46.76
CA GLN A 365 -31.82 5.67 47.33
C GLN A 365 -32.98 5.24 46.40
N ASN A 366 -32.91 3.96 46.04
CA ASN A 366 -34.00 2.98 46.00
C ASN A 366 -35.01 2.91 44.83
N ARG A 367 -35.05 1.67 44.31
CA ARG A 367 -36.21 0.78 44.11
C ARG A 367 -37.02 0.84 42.81
N GLY A 368 -37.22 -0.37 42.28
CA GLY A 368 -38.50 -0.87 41.75
C GLY A 368 -38.49 -1.08 40.23
N ARG A 369 -38.39 -2.32 39.72
CA ARG A 369 -39.43 -3.37 39.53
C ARG A 369 -40.47 -3.07 38.45
N GLY A 370 -40.60 -4.05 37.54
CA GLY A 370 -41.79 -4.35 36.73
C GLY A 370 -41.76 -3.69 35.34
N GLY A 371 -42.08 -4.35 34.23
CA GLY A 371 -42.70 -5.66 34.02
C GLY A 371 -43.69 -5.55 32.83
N GLY A 372 -43.65 -6.52 31.90
CA GLY A 372 -44.67 -6.75 30.86
C GLY A 372 -44.70 -5.70 29.73
N GLY A 373 -44.97 -6.00 28.46
CA GLY A 373 -45.58 -7.18 27.84
C GLY A 373 -46.50 -6.69 26.69
N GLY A 374 -46.56 -7.45 25.60
CA GLY A 374 -47.57 -7.34 24.53
C GLY A 374 -47.11 -6.53 23.30
N ARG A 375 -46.95 -7.11 22.09
CA ARG A 375 -47.89 -7.80 21.16
C ARG A 375 -48.62 -6.84 20.20
N GLY A 376 -48.63 -7.22 18.92
CA GLY A 376 -49.50 -6.73 17.84
C GLY A 376 -48.73 -5.85 16.86
N GLY A 377 -48.44 -6.28 15.63
CA GLY A 377 -49.39 -6.55 14.55
C GLY A 377 -49.41 -5.29 13.67
N GLY A 378 -49.02 -5.27 12.40
CA GLY A 378 -49.43 -6.14 11.30
C GLY A 378 -50.20 -5.26 10.29
N ASN A 379 -49.91 -5.43 8.99
CA ASN A 379 -50.55 -4.79 7.82
C ASN A 379 -50.30 -3.28 7.59
N SER A 380 -50.33 -2.74 6.38
CA SER A 380 -50.21 -3.22 5.00
C SER A 380 -50.49 -2.00 4.12
N SER A 381 -49.86 -1.93 2.94
CA SER A 381 -50.43 -1.36 1.72
C SER A 381 -50.59 0.17 1.57
N SER A 382 -49.98 0.63 0.48
CA SER A 382 -50.55 1.49 -0.56
C SER A 382 -50.13 2.96 -0.66
N ARG A 383 -49.49 3.19 -1.82
CA ARG A 383 -49.87 4.14 -2.89
C ARG A 383 -49.46 5.61 -2.78
N GLY A 384 -48.88 6.03 -3.89
CA GLY A 384 -48.93 7.38 -4.45
C GLY A 384 -47.70 8.21 -4.10
N GLY A 385 -46.99 8.84 -5.02
CA GLY A 385 -47.27 9.11 -6.42
C GLY A 385 -46.65 10.47 -6.78
N ARG A 386 -45.98 10.50 -7.93
CA ARG A 386 -45.84 11.63 -8.88
C ARG A 386 -45.20 12.96 -8.43
N GLY A 387 -44.33 13.42 -9.33
CA GLY A 387 -44.06 14.83 -9.62
C GLY A 387 -42.72 15.29 -9.08
N GLY A 388 -41.79 15.86 -9.85
CA GLY A 388 -41.89 16.38 -11.20
C GLY A 388 -40.96 17.59 -11.29
N GLY A 389 -39.92 17.48 -12.10
CA GLY A 389 -39.40 18.60 -12.87
C GLY A 389 -38.58 19.71 -12.17
N PRO A 390 -37.92 20.57 -12.95
CA PRO A 390 -36.52 20.92 -12.73
C PRO A 390 -36.29 22.44 -12.60
N GLY A 391 -35.09 22.86 -12.17
CA GLY A 391 -34.66 24.24 -12.40
C GLY A 391 -33.41 24.71 -11.66
N ARG A 392 -32.41 25.08 -12.47
CA ARG A 392 -31.59 26.33 -12.42
C ARG A 392 -31.04 26.75 -11.04
N GLY A 393 -29.74 26.86 -10.81
CA GLY A 393 -28.77 27.68 -11.56
C GLY A 393 -28.22 28.77 -10.63
N GLY A 394 -26.95 29.16 -10.80
CA GLY A 394 -26.27 30.25 -10.08
C GLY A 394 -25.14 29.75 -9.18
N SER A 395 -23.86 29.79 -9.59
CA SER A 395 -23.00 30.96 -9.82
C SER A 395 -22.73 31.77 -8.55
N GLY A 396 -21.44 31.92 -8.21
CA GLY A 396 -20.98 33.13 -7.52
C GLY A 396 -20.15 32.93 -6.23
N ASN A 397 -18.83 32.87 -6.41
CA ASN A 397 -17.83 33.68 -5.70
C ASN A 397 -17.74 33.66 -4.16
N ASN A 398 -16.57 33.17 -3.70
CA ASN A 398 -15.46 33.96 -3.14
C ASN A 398 -14.99 33.66 -1.70
N ARG A 399 -13.65 33.72 -1.60
CA ARG A 399 -12.80 34.11 -0.46
C ARG A 399 -12.47 33.06 0.61
N GLY A 400 -11.39 32.34 0.33
CA GLY A 400 -10.09 32.63 0.92
C GLY A 400 -9.97 32.49 2.44
N ARG A 401 -9.27 31.43 2.88
CA ARG A 401 -8.42 31.48 4.07
C ARG A 401 -7.19 30.60 3.86
N ALA A 402 -6.06 31.27 3.70
CA ALA A 402 -4.73 30.71 3.78
C ALA A 402 -4.48 30.18 5.19
N GLY A 403 -3.73 29.07 5.30
CA GLY A 403 -3.22 28.60 6.57
C GLY A 403 -2.52 27.25 6.47
N GLY A 404 -1.18 27.27 6.48
CA GLY A 404 -0.38 26.17 7.03
C GLY A 404 0.16 25.14 6.03
N GLN A 405 1.22 25.51 5.30
CA GLN A 405 2.18 24.55 4.76
C GLN A 405 2.84 23.76 5.90
N ARG A 406 2.68 22.44 5.89
CA ARG A 406 3.63 21.50 6.50
C ARG A 406 3.87 20.38 5.50
N GLY A 407 5.13 20.27 5.08
CA GLY A 407 5.60 19.26 4.14
C GLY A 407 5.38 17.87 4.70
N ALA A 408 4.46 17.14 4.09
CA ALA A 408 4.39 15.69 4.15
C ALA A 408 4.88 15.20 2.79
N TYR A 409 5.93 14.37 2.83
CA TYR A 409 6.51 13.72 1.65
C TYR A 409 5.40 12.99 0.88
N LYS A 410 5.23 13.39 -0.39
CA LYS A 410 4.35 12.76 -1.38
C LYS A 410 5.25 12.03 -2.36
N SER A 411 4.86 10.83 -2.77
CA SER A 411 5.61 10.00 -3.70
C SER A 411 5.99 10.77 -4.98
N LEU A 412 7.22 10.55 -5.44
CA LEU A 412 7.91 11.30 -6.50
C LEU A 412 7.30 11.15 -7.91
N ASP A 413 6.26 10.32 -8.08
CA ASP A 413 5.80 9.87 -9.40
C ASP A 413 4.33 10.19 -9.75
N ASP A 414 3.55 10.76 -8.82
CA ASP A 414 2.13 11.04 -9.06
C ASP A 414 1.79 12.54 -9.03
N VAL A 415 1.77 13.15 -10.22
CA VAL A 415 0.95 14.35 -10.50
C VAL A 415 0.31 14.26 -11.88
N GLY A 416 -1.02 14.11 -11.89
CA GLY A 416 -1.85 14.23 -13.08
C GLY A 416 -3.33 13.93 -12.81
N SER A 417 -4.07 14.96 -12.40
CA SER A 417 -5.49 14.97 -12.04
C SER A 417 -6.45 14.45 -13.11
N GLY A 418 -7.40 13.60 -12.69
CA GLY A 418 -8.67 13.37 -13.36
C GLY A 418 -9.81 13.51 -12.36
N GLY A 419 -10.50 14.66 -12.38
CA GLY A 419 -11.66 14.91 -11.53
C GLY A 419 -12.85 14.05 -11.94
N GLY A 420 -13.24 13.12 -11.07
CA GLY A 420 -14.49 12.38 -11.14
C GLY A 420 -14.93 12.01 -9.74
N ARG A 421 -16.02 12.63 -9.26
CA ARG A 421 -16.60 12.37 -7.93
C ARG A 421 -17.12 10.92 -7.87
N TYR A 422 -16.36 10.03 -7.24
CA TYR A 422 -16.90 8.81 -6.65
C TYR A 422 -16.28 8.61 -5.26
N ASN A 423 -17.17 8.55 -4.26
CA ASN A 423 -16.88 8.09 -2.91
C ASN A 423 -16.36 6.65 -3.00
N ALA A 424 -15.05 6.46 -2.84
CA ALA A 424 -14.45 5.17 -2.54
C ALA A 424 -13.47 5.38 -1.38
N GLN A 425 -13.58 4.51 -0.38
CA GLN A 425 -12.69 4.43 0.77
C GLN A 425 -11.22 4.58 0.35
N ARG A 426 -10.46 5.33 1.15
CA ARG A 426 -8.99 5.42 1.06
C ARG A 426 -8.43 4.03 0.83
N GLY A 427 -7.95 3.78 -0.39
CA GLY A 427 -7.17 2.59 -0.71
C GLY A 427 -5.82 2.74 -0.03
N GLU A 428 -5.59 1.92 0.99
CA GLU A 428 -4.26 1.64 1.49
C GLU A 428 -3.46 0.95 0.37
N PRO A 429 -2.13 1.14 0.28
CA PRO A 429 -1.29 0.36 -0.61
C PRO A 429 -1.44 -1.12 -0.28
N ASN A 430 -2.03 -1.88 -1.20
CA ASN A 430 -2.18 -3.33 -1.09
C ASN A 430 -0.87 -3.99 -1.55
N TYR A 431 -0.02 -4.38 -0.60
CA TYR A 431 1.24 -5.10 -0.86
C TYR A 431 1.05 -6.57 -1.27
N ASP A 432 -0.19 -7.01 -1.52
CA ASP A 432 -0.48 -8.38 -1.94
C ASP A 432 -0.59 -8.55 -3.48
N ASP A 433 -0.39 -7.49 -4.28
CA ASP A 433 -0.34 -7.60 -5.75
C ASP A 433 1.10 -7.91 -6.19
N TYR A 434 1.53 -9.15 -5.96
CA TYR A 434 2.78 -9.66 -6.50
C TYR A 434 2.57 -11.02 -7.18
N VAL A 435 2.98 -11.08 -8.44
CA VAL A 435 2.89 -12.24 -9.34
C VAL A 435 3.98 -13.25 -8.96
N PRO A 436 3.76 -14.58 -9.05
CA PRO A 436 4.70 -15.58 -8.55
C PRO A 436 6.04 -15.52 -9.27
N GLY A 437 7.12 -15.22 -8.55
CA GLY A 437 8.49 -15.19 -9.09
C GLY A 437 9.54 -14.63 -8.13
N GLY A 438 9.13 -13.80 -7.18
CA GLY A 438 9.95 -13.29 -6.09
C GLY A 438 9.73 -14.03 -4.78
N ASP A 439 10.83 -14.26 -4.10
CA ASP A 439 10.89 -14.93 -2.81
C ASP A 439 10.03 -14.22 -1.76
N ASN A 440 8.94 -14.86 -1.35
CA ASN A 440 8.19 -14.46 -0.17
C ASN A 440 9.04 -14.75 1.08
N TYR A 441 9.80 -13.76 1.55
CA TYR A 441 10.57 -13.86 2.79
C TYR A 441 9.67 -13.67 4.01
N ASN A 442 9.32 -14.78 4.66
CA ASN A 442 8.75 -14.77 6.00
C ASN A 442 9.88 -14.55 7.02
N ALA A 443 10.32 -13.30 7.19
CA ALA A 443 11.29 -12.96 8.23
C ALA A 443 10.63 -13.05 9.61
N ALA A 444 11.13 -13.94 10.47
CA ALA A 444 10.87 -13.88 11.90
C ALA A 444 11.68 -12.71 12.47
N PHE A 445 11.03 -11.58 12.72
CA PHE A 445 11.68 -10.44 13.37
C PHE A 445 11.90 -10.77 14.85
N PRO A 446 13.15 -10.71 15.37
CA PRO A 446 13.35 -10.71 16.81
C PRO A 446 12.69 -9.48 17.43
N ALA A 447 12.24 -9.59 18.68
CA ALA A 447 11.78 -8.42 19.43
C ALA A 447 12.91 -7.37 19.42
N LEU A 448 12.59 -6.14 19.00
CA LEU A 448 13.53 -5.01 19.07
C LEU A 448 13.79 -4.76 20.55
N GLY A 449 14.90 -5.28 21.05
CA GLY A 449 15.28 -5.16 22.45
C GLY A 449 15.39 -3.69 22.82
N SER A 450 14.76 -3.31 23.93
CA SER A 450 15.01 -2.08 24.69
C SER A 450 16.42 -2.15 25.31
N GLY A 451 17.43 -2.17 24.46
CA GLY A 451 18.84 -2.15 24.83
C GLY A 451 19.27 -0.74 25.17
N GLY A 452 19.02 -0.31 26.40
CA GLY A 452 19.74 0.81 26.99
C GLY A 452 21.24 0.52 26.93
N LEU A 453 21.99 1.35 26.22
CA LEU A 453 23.44 1.34 26.23
C LEU A 453 23.93 1.53 27.67
N PRO A 454 24.78 0.65 28.24
CA PRO A 454 25.51 0.98 29.44
C PRO A 454 26.62 1.97 29.07
N TYR A 455 26.51 3.19 29.58
CA TYR A 455 27.66 4.08 29.74
C TYR A 455 28.71 3.40 30.61
N GLY A 456 29.97 3.31 30.14
CA GLY A 456 31.06 2.96 31.06
C GLY A 456 32.40 2.57 30.44
N LYS A 457 33.22 3.60 30.20
CA LYS A 457 34.70 3.66 30.08
C LYS A 457 35.39 3.10 28.86
#